data_AF-A0A537YHY5-F1
#
_entry.id   AF-A0A537YHY5-F1
#
_cell.length_a   1.000
_cell.length_b   1.000
_cell.length_c   1.000
_cell.angle_alpha   90.00
_cell.angle_beta   90.00
_cell.angle_gamma   90.00
#
_symmetry.space_group_name_H-M   'P 1'
#
loop_
_entity.id
_entity.type
_entity.pdbx_description
1 polymer ?
#
loop_
_entity_poly.entity_id
_entity_poly.type
_entity_poly.pdbx_seq_one_letter_code
_entity_poly.pdbx_strand_id
1 'polypeptide(L)'
;MARRRAERRRTERRGSDERWLAILQAGSQVFRRLGFAQATLEDVAQEVGINRATLYYYVADKEELLIAILDEPVHRMTSDLREIAA
;
A
#
# COMPACT_ATOMS: atom_id res chain seq x y z
N MET A 1 -1.70 26.80 18.39
CA MET A 1 -1.51 25.36 18.71
C MET A 1 -2.34 24.41 17.84
N ALA A 2 -3.63 24.67 17.59
CA ALA A 2 -4.50 23.77 16.80
C ALA A 2 -4.07 23.57 15.32
N ARG A 3 -3.64 24.64 14.63
CA ARG A 3 -3.17 24.55 13.22
C ARG A 3 -1.95 23.63 13.05
N ARG A 4 -0.94 23.74 13.93
CA ARG A 4 0.25 22.87 13.91
C ARG A 4 -0.07 21.39 14.14
N ARG A 5 -1.11 21.06 14.91
CA ARG A 5 -1.56 19.66 15.11
C ARG A 5 -2.30 19.12 13.90
N ALA A 6 -3.12 19.93 13.24
CA ALA A 6 -3.83 19.54 12.02
C ALA A 6 -2.86 19.30 10.85
N GLU A 7 -1.83 20.13 10.74
CA GLU A 7 -0.80 20.01 9.70
C GLU A 7 0.06 18.75 9.86
N ARG A 8 0.53 18.46 11.08
CA ARG A 8 1.23 17.18 11.38
C ARG A 8 0.39 15.96 11.01
N ARG A 9 -0.88 15.96 11.41
CA ARG A 9 -1.84 14.88 11.09
C ARG A 9 -2.03 14.67 9.59
N ARG A 10 -1.98 15.74 8.80
CA ARG A 10 -2.09 15.68 7.33
C ARG A 10 -0.83 15.10 6.70
N THR A 11 0.34 15.51 7.18
CA THR A 11 1.63 14.96 6.75
C THR A 11 1.77 13.48 7.10
N GLU A 12 1.37 13.08 8.31
CA GLU A 12 1.35 11.67 8.75
C GLU A 12 0.44 10.81 7.88
N ARG A 13 -0.77 11.30 7.57
CA ARG A 13 -1.71 10.60 6.68
C ARG A 13 -1.13 10.42 5.28
N ARG A 14 -0.62 11.50 4.67
CA ARG A 14 0.03 11.44 3.36
C ARG A 14 1.19 10.46 3.32
N GLY A 15 2.06 10.49 4.34
CA GLY A 15 3.17 9.54 4.44
C GLY A 15 2.70 8.09 4.58
N SER A 16 1.60 7.87 5.30
CA SER A 16 0.98 6.54 5.39
C SER A 16 0.39 6.08 4.06
N ASP A 17 -0.26 6.97 3.31
CA ASP A 17 -0.86 6.66 2.00
C ASP A 17 0.22 6.35 0.96
N GLU A 18 1.29 7.15 0.91
CA GLU A 18 2.46 6.91 0.03
C GLU A 18 3.14 5.57 0.36
N ARG A 19 3.31 5.28 1.66
CA ARG A 19 3.88 4.01 2.12
C ARG A 19 3.01 2.82 1.72
N TRP A 20 1.69 2.98 1.81
CA TRP A 20 0.74 1.95 1.42
C TRP A 20 0.84 1.63 -0.06
N LEU A 21 0.85 2.65 -0.93
CA LEU A 21 1.04 2.46 -2.36
C LEU A 21 2.36 1.75 -2.70
N ALA A 22 3.44 2.08 -2.00
CA ALA A 22 4.73 1.39 -2.17
C ALA A 22 4.64 -0.11 -1.80
N ILE A 23 3.93 -0.45 -0.72
CA ILE A 23 3.67 -1.84 -0.32
C ILE A 23 2.90 -2.60 -1.38
N LEU A 24 1.84 -2.01 -1.95
CA LEU A 24 1.05 -2.65 -3.00
C LEU A 24 1.89 -2.88 -4.27
N GLN A 25 2.69 -1.90 -4.68
CA GLN A 25 3.57 -2.03 -5.84
C GLN A 25 4.62 -3.13 -5.65
N ALA A 26 5.29 -3.15 -4.50
CA ALA A 26 6.28 -4.18 -4.20
C ALA A 26 5.65 -5.57 -4.08
N GLY A 27 4.49 -5.69 -3.41
CA GLY A 27 3.74 -6.94 -3.31
C GLY A 27 3.37 -7.49 -4.69
N SER A 28 2.91 -6.62 -5.60
CA SER A 28 2.62 -6.98 -6.99
C SER A 28 3.87 -7.51 -7.71
N GLN A 29 5.02 -6.86 -7.54
CA GLN A 29 6.28 -7.30 -8.15
C GLN A 29 6.76 -8.65 -7.60
N VAL A 30 6.70 -8.85 -6.28
CA VAL A 30 7.07 -10.10 -5.61
C VAL A 30 6.15 -11.24 -6.05
N PHE A 31 4.83 -11.04 -6.04
CA PHE A 31 3.87 -12.06 -6.46
C PHE A 31 4.01 -12.41 -7.94
N ARG A 32 4.31 -11.43 -8.81
CA ARG A 32 4.61 -11.69 -10.23
C ARG A 32 5.91 -12.48 -10.43
N ARG A 33 6.93 -12.22 -9.62
CA ARG A 33 8.27 -12.83 -9.73
C ARG A 33 8.33 -14.24 -9.17
N LEU A 34 7.72 -14.48 -8.01
CA LEU A 34 7.82 -15.76 -7.28
C LEU A 34 6.56 -16.62 -7.41
N GLY A 35 5.44 -16.04 -7.84
CA GLY A 35 4.12 -16.65 -7.74
C GLY A 35 3.55 -16.54 -6.32
N PHE A 36 2.22 -16.48 -6.21
CA PHE A 36 1.54 -16.27 -4.95
C PHE A 36 1.87 -17.35 -3.90
N ALA A 37 1.95 -18.62 -4.30
CA ALA A 37 2.19 -19.72 -3.36
C ALA A 37 3.55 -19.61 -2.65
N GLN A 38 4.61 -19.27 -3.38
CA GLN A 38 5.98 -19.22 -2.86
C GLN A 38 6.33 -17.89 -2.19
N ALA A 39 5.71 -16.78 -2.61
CA ALA A 39 5.96 -15.48 -2.01
C ALA A 39 5.58 -15.44 -0.52
N THR A 40 6.33 -14.65 0.25
CA THR A 40 6.08 -14.37 1.66
C THR A 40 5.95 -12.87 1.92
N LEU A 41 5.38 -12.49 3.06
CA LEU A 41 5.39 -11.09 3.50
C LEU A 41 6.81 -10.57 3.82
N GLU A 42 7.75 -11.46 4.13
CA GLU A 42 9.15 -11.09 4.33
C GLU A 42 9.77 -10.59 3.02
N ASP A 43 9.50 -11.28 1.90
CA ASP A 43 9.97 -10.89 0.57
C ASP A 43 9.45 -9.49 0.18
N VAL A 44 8.18 -9.21 0.50
CA VAL A 44 7.55 -7.90 0.25
C VAL A 44 8.15 -6.81 1.13
N ALA A 45 8.39 -7.09 2.40
CA ALA A 45 9.03 -6.16 3.32
C ALA A 45 10.45 -5.80 2.84
N GLN A 46 11.20 -6.80 2.37
CA GLN A 46 12.52 -6.60 1.77
C GLN A 46 12.46 -5.77 0.48
N GLU A 47 11.50 -6.05 -0.41
CA GLU A 47 11.31 -5.31 -1.67
C GLU A 47 10.98 -3.82 -1.44
N VAL A 48 10.15 -3.49 -0.43
CA VAL A 48 9.87 -2.09 -0.03
C VAL A 48 11.02 -1.45 0.76
N GLY A 49 11.90 -2.25 1.37
CA GLY A 49 12.92 -1.76 2.31
C GLY A 49 12.35 -1.39 3.68
N ILE A 50 11.38 -2.16 4.18
CA ILE A 50 10.86 -2.06 5.55
C ILE A 50 11.11 -3.31 6.36
N ASN A 51 11.07 -3.16 7.69
CA ASN A 51 11.01 -4.32 8.55
C ASN A 51 9.61 -4.97 8.50
N ARG A 52 9.57 -6.26 8.79
CA ARG A 52 8.35 -7.06 8.80
C ARG A 52 7.29 -6.57 9.79
N ALA A 53 7.69 -6.05 10.96
CA ALA A 53 6.74 -5.50 11.93
C ALA A 53 5.99 -4.27 11.38
N THR A 54 6.67 -3.46 10.56
CA THR A 54 6.07 -2.31 9.87
C THR A 54 5.10 -2.78 8.80
N LEU A 55 5.42 -3.84 8.06
CA LEU A 55 4.50 -4.39 7.07
C LEU A 55 3.22 -4.95 7.74
N TYR A 56 3.37 -5.62 8.89
CA TYR A 56 2.24 -6.13 9.67
C TYR A 56 1.30 -5.04 10.23
N TYR A 57 1.75 -3.78 10.27
CA TYR A 57 0.86 -2.66 10.58
C TYR A 57 -0.15 -2.38 9.45
N TYR A 58 0.20 -2.72 8.22
CA TYR A 58 -0.62 -2.47 7.03
C TYR A 58 -1.45 -3.68 6.60
N VAL A 59 -0.93 -4.90 6.77
CA VAL A 59 -1.58 -6.14 6.36
C VAL A 59 -1.40 -7.24 7.39
N ALA A 60 -2.46 -7.99 7.67
CA ALA A 60 -2.44 -9.13 8.58
C ALA A 60 -1.80 -10.36 7.92
N ASP A 61 -2.09 -10.59 6.63
CA ASP A 61 -1.61 -11.76 5.90
C ASP A 61 -1.41 -11.51 4.39
N LYS A 62 -1.00 -12.57 3.68
CA LYS A 62 -0.68 -12.53 2.25
C LYS A 62 -1.93 -12.45 1.37
N GLU A 63 -3.06 -12.99 1.82
CA GLU A 63 -4.34 -12.96 1.09
C GLU A 63 -4.93 -11.56 1.12
N GLU A 64 -4.91 -10.90 2.28
CA GLU A 64 -5.32 -9.50 2.42
C GLU A 64 -4.49 -8.57 1.52
N LEU A 65 -3.17 -8.76 1.49
CA LEU A 65 -2.30 -8.00 0.60
C LEU A 65 -2.65 -8.23 -0.88
N LEU A 66 -2.95 -9.48 -1.27
CA LEU A 66 -3.35 -9.78 -2.65
C LEU A 66 -4.67 -9.09 -3.02
N ILE A 67 -5.68 -9.15 -2.15
CA ILE A 67 -6.96 -8.47 -2.36
C ILE A 67 -6.72 -6.97 -2.56
N ALA A 68 -5.95 -6.35 -1.66
CA ALA A 68 -5.66 -4.93 -1.76
C ALA A 68 -4.92 -4.54 -3.07
N ILE A 69 -3.99 -5.38 -3.53
CA ILE A 69 -3.29 -5.17 -4.81
C ILE A 69 -4.26 -5.21 -6.00
N LEU A 70 -5.26 -6.08 -5.95
CA LEU A 70 -6.25 -6.24 -7.02
C LEU A 70 -7.31 -5.14 -7.00
N ASP A 71 -7.65 -4.60 -5.83
CA ASP A 71 -8.64 -3.54 -5.66
C ASP A 71 -8.11 -2.14 -6.01
N GLU A 72 -6.82 -1.89 -5.80
CA GLU A 72 -6.23 -0.55 -5.99
C GLU A 72 -6.40 0.02 -7.41
N PRO A 73 -6.20 -0.76 -8.49
CA PRO A 73 -6.43 -0.26 -9.85
C PRO A 73 -7.88 0.13 -10.11
N VAL A 74 -8.85 -0.58 -9.51
CA VAL A 74 -10.28 -0.28 -9.63
C VAL A 74 -10.60 1.05 -8.95
N HIS A 75 -10.01 1.30 -7.78
CA HIS A 75 -10.17 2.57 -7.07
C HIS A 75 -9.51 3.74 -7.81
N ARG A 76 -8.31 3.56 -8.38
CA ARG A 76 -7.70 4.57 -9.24
C ARG A 76 -8.57 4.90 -10.45
N MET A 77 -9.03 3.88 -11.17
CA MET A 77 -9.82 4.08 -12.38
C MET A 77 -11.15 4.80 -12.11
N THR A 78 -11.82 4.50 -10.99
CA THR A 78 -13.05 5.22 -10.61
C THR A 78 -12.79 6.67 -10.17
N SER A 79 -11.61 6.96 -9.61
CA SER A 79 -11.19 8.33 -9.28
C SER A 79 -10.89 9.15 -10.54
N ASP A 80 -10.10 8.59 -11.46
CA ASP A 80 -9.70 9.28 -12.70
C ASP A 80 -10.92 9.62 -13.58
N LEU A 81 -11.89 8.69 -13.66
CA LEU A 81 -13.14 8.93 -14.40
C LEU A 81 -13.98 10.07 -13.81
N ARG A 82 -13.97 10.26 -12.49
CA ARG A 82 -14.70 11.38 -11.85
C ARG A 82 -14.06 12.72 -12.14
N GLU A 83 -12.74 12.77 -12.30
CA GLU A 83 -12.00 14.00 -12.62
C GLU A 83 -12.21 14.43 -14.08
N ILE A 84 -12.36 13.48 -15.00
CA ILE A 84 -12.68 13.75 -16.42
C ILE A 84 -14.13 14.24 -16.59
N ALA A 85 -15.05 13.73 -15.76
CA ALA A 85 -16.48 14.06 -15.84
C ALA A 85 -16.87 15.36 -15.11
N ALA A 86 -15.90 16.03 -14.46
CA ALA A 86 -16.08 17.31 -13.75
C ALA A 86 -15.65 18.50 -14.61
#